data_AF-A0A818AMW6-F1
#
_entry.id   AF-A0A818AMW6-F1
#
_cell.length_a   1.000
_cell.length_b   1.000
_cell.length_c   1.000
_cell.angle_alpha   90.00
_cell.angle_beta   90.00
_cell.angle_gamma   90.00
#
_symmetry.space_group_name_H-M   'P 1'
#
loop_
_entity.id
_entity.type
_entity.pdbx_description
1 polymer ?
#
loop_
_entity_poly.entity_id
_entity_poly.type
_entity_poly.pdbx_seq_one_letter_code
_entity_poly.pdbx_strand_id
1 'polypeptide(L)'
;MDEDEMPRFSSVLQPSSDVAIEESGLLGTRRGWANINRYEIIFLIVGVLAAIATDTLTIIRLLDIDDKETNPDFAYGLLILVNSIFLLLFLFTGIWYQRIAHIVAFCASAAMLTIYVIVHYIARSKEIDTDHRAATIRLIRLIFTIVFNCCFIPLAIFVIKDYRRDEFSKRIFGVFPAARRPLKIYNIFDCIVRINTMLSISTFVLNLYNFNDYKVIDIFLLSFGIPLALVWLSIAIGMVRLENSILVGIFYLISLFQPAFLVFAAYSAITHSPTAISTTTTLATTISTISSVASTTAITTMMSTVSSLTSTATLATTMSTISSVAPTTTITTMMSTASSLTSTEALTTMKAIDPEIVTIGFNYLKLTAAVLVPVPKALYVCIAANLLTHISSMIFAFICILNFRKGLKEKIFNNRLDKWFQQRWSSAEKKVDVSEI
;
A
#
# COMPACT_ATOMS: atom_id res chain seq x y z
N MET A 1 -21.32 -50.43 -13.89
CA MET A 1 -20.82 -49.04 -13.74
C MET A 1 -19.67 -48.98 -14.72
N ASP A 2 -19.97 -48.45 -15.89
CA ASP A 2 -19.22 -48.72 -17.12
C ASP A 2 -17.86 -48.02 -17.13
N GLU A 3 -16.81 -48.77 -17.48
CA GLU A 3 -15.43 -48.29 -17.53
C GLU A 3 -15.15 -47.34 -18.71
N ASP A 4 -16.12 -47.12 -19.59
CA ASP A 4 -15.92 -46.41 -20.86
C ASP A 4 -16.13 -44.88 -20.82
N GLU A 5 -16.54 -44.31 -19.68
CA GLU A 5 -16.67 -42.85 -19.51
C GLU A 5 -15.66 -42.25 -18.52
N MET A 6 -14.46 -42.83 -18.37
CA MET A 6 -13.36 -42.04 -17.79
C MET A 6 -12.83 -41.07 -18.85
N PRO A 7 -13.07 -39.75 -18.73
CA PRO A 7 -12.48 -38.78 -19.64
C PRO A 7 -10.97 -38.96 -19.65
N ARG A 8 -10.39 -38.98 -20.86
CA ARG A 8 -8.94 -39.13 -21.13
C ARG A 8 -8.13 -38.06 -20.40
N PHE A 9 -7.87 -38.26 -19.11
CA PHE A 9 -7.03 -37.39 -18.27
C PHE A 9 -5.54 -37.56 -18.57
N SER A 10 -5.15 -38.59 -19.36
CA SER A 10 -3.76 -38.85 -19.72
C SER A 10 -3.17 -37.80 -20.68
N SER A 11 -3.97 -37.18 -21.54
CA SER A 11 -3.50 -36.11 -22.43
C SER A 11 -3.37 -34.75 -21.72
N VAL A 12 -4.00 -34.57 -20.56
CA VAL A 12 -3.90 -33.35 -19.75
C VAL A 12 -2.64 -33.35 -18.87
N LEU A 13 -2.01 -34.51 -18.67
CA LEU A 13 -0.88 -34.70 -17.77
C LEU A 13 0.47 -34.91 -18.47
N GLN A 14 0.55 -34.90 -19.80
CA GLN A 14 1.85 -34.80 -20.45
C GLN A 14 2.41 -33.41 -20.13
N PRO A 15 3.51 -33.30 -19.35
CA PRO A 15 4.17 -32.02 -19.19
C PRO A 15 4.58 -31.59 -20.59
N SER A 16 3.97 -30.51 -21.10
CA SER A 16 4.44 -29.90 -22.35
C SER A 16 5.95 -29.75 -22.22
N SER A 17 6.74 -30.12 -23.22
CA SER A 17 8.21 -29.99 -23.17
C SER A 17 8.71 -28.57 -22.87
N ASP A 18 7.80 -27.58 -22.83
CA ASP A 18 7.98 -26.22 -22.33
C ASP A 18 7.76 -26.03 -20.82
N VAL A 19 7.74 -27.10 -19.99
CA VAL A 19 7.73 -26.95 -18.52
C VAL A 19 9.05 -26.29 -18.10
N ALA A 20 9.00 -24.96 -18.04
CA ALA A 20 10.07 -24.11 -17.57
C ALA A 20 10.59 -24.65 -16.24
N ILE A 21 11.91 -24.80 -16.14
CA ILE A 21 12.62 -25.24 -14.95
C ILE A 21 12.28 -24.27 -13.82
N GLU A 22 11.39 -24.69 -12.91
CA GLU A 22 11.15 -23.97 -11.66
C GLU A 22 12.34 -24.23 -10.74
N GLU A 23 13.04 -23.16 -10.37
CA GLU A 23 14.13 -23.26 -9.40
C GLU A 23 13.53 -23.23 -7.99
N SER A 24 13.72 -24.31 -7.24
CA SER A 24 13.36 -24.40 -5.83
C SER A 24 14.39 -23.64 -4.99
N GLY A 25 14.10 -22.37 -4.70
CA GLY A 25 14.91 -21.55 -3.81
C GLY A 25 14.48 -21.64 -2.35
N LEU A 26 15.34 -21.14 -1.44
CA LEU A 26 15.03 -20.95 0.00
C LEU A 26 13.72 -20.15 0.21
N LEU A 27 13.34 -19.34 -0.76
CA LEU A 27 12.17 -18.47 -0.73
C LEU A 27 10.90 -19.08 -1.36
N GLY A 28 10.96 -20.32 -1.85
CA GLY A 28 9.90 -21.00 -2.60
C GLY A 28 10.28 -21.22 -4.06
N THR A 29 9.37 -21.84 -4.83
CA THR A 29 9.54 -21.98 -6.27
C THR A 29 9.52 -20.61 -6.92
N ARG A 30 10.56 -20.32 -7.70
CA ARG A 30 10.74 -19.05 -8.40
C ARG A 30 10.60 -19.30 -9.89
N ARG A 31 9.92 -18.39 -10.60
CA ARG A 31 9.92 -18.41 -12.06
C ARG A 31 11.32 -18.11 -12.58
N GLY A 32 11.80 -18.94 -13.51
CA GLY A 32 13.00 -18.65 -14.29
C GLY A 32 12.81 -17.38 -15.12
N TRP A 33 13.91 -16.68 -15.42
CA TRP A 33 13.92 -15.42 -16.19
C TRP A 33 13.26 -15.56 -17.56
N ALA A 34 13.40 -16.72 -18.20
CA ALA A 34 12.81 -17.01 -19.52
C ALA A 34 11.28 -16.98 -19.52
N ASN A 35 10.65 -17.16 -18.35
CA ASN A 35 9.19 -17.18 -18.23
C ASN A 35 8.61 -15.79 -17.93
N ILE A 36 9.42 -14.75 -17.75
CA ILE A 36 8.93 -13.40 -17.42
C ILE A 36 8.37 -12.73 -18.69
N ASN A 37 7.12 -12.27 -18.64
CA ASN A 37 6.43 -11.60 -19.74
C ASN A 37 7.10 -10.25 -20.05
N ARG A 38 7.05 -9.81 -21.30
CA ARG A 38 7.65 -8.53 -21.75
C ARG A 38 7.14 -7.33 -20.95
N TYR A 39 5.86 -7.31 -20.58
CA TYR A 39 5.29 -6.25 -19.74
C TYR A 39 5.84 -6.26 -18.31
N GLU A 40 6.09 -7.45 -17.75
CA GLU A 40 6.73 -7.60 -16.44
C GLU A 40 8.19 -7.12 -16.49
N ILE A 41 8.91 -7.42 -17.58
CA ILE A 41 10.28 -6.94 -17.79
C ILE A 41 10.31 -5.41 -17.88
N ILE A 42 9.43 -4.81 -18.68
CA ILE A 42 9.33 -3.34 -18.77
C ILE A 42 8.99 -2.76 -17.40
N PHE A 43 8.04 -3.35 -16.67
CA PHE A 43 7.67 -2.91 -15.33
C PHE A 43 8.84 -2.98 -14.35
N LEU A 44 9.60 -4.06 -14.38
CA LEU A 44 10.80 -4.25 -13.57
C LEU A 44 11.88 -3.21 -13.90
N ILE A 45 12.21 -3.04 -15.19
CA ILE A 45 13.28 -2.12 -15.63
C ILE A 45 12.92 -0.69 -15.24
N VAL A 46 11.72 -0.23 -15.56
CA VAL A 46 11.28 1.12 -15.22
C VAL A 46 11.27 1.29 -13.69
N GLY A 47 10.81 0.28 -12.95
CA GLY A 47 10.74 0.28 -11.48
C GLY A 47 12.10 0.43 -10.82
N VAL A 48 13.07 -0.35 -11.29
CA VAL A 48 14.46 -0.30 -10.82
C VAL A 48 15.12 1.04 -11.18
N LEU A 49 14.93 1.52 -12.41
CA LEU A 49 15.49 2.82 -12.82
C LEU A 49 14.93 3.99 -12.00
N ALA A 50 13.63 3.98 -11.69
CA ALA A 50 13.04 5.01 -10.84
C ALA A 50 13.56 4.96 -9.40
N ALA A 51 13.69 3.76 -8.82
CA ALA A 51 14.27 3.60 -7.50
C ALA A 51 15.71 4.11 -7.45
N ILE A 52 16.55 3.72 -8.42
CA ILE A 52 17.94 4.19 -8.51
C ILE A 52 17.99 5.72 -8.66
N ALA A 53 17.15 6.31 -9.52
CA ALA A 53 17.10 7.76 -9.70
C ALA A 53 16.71 8.49 -8.41
N THR A 54 15.65 8.03 -7.74
CA THR A 54 15.18 8.60 -6.47
C THR A 54 16.22 8.43 -5.36
N ASP A 55 16.84 7.26 -5.25
CA ASP A 55 17.88 6.99 -4.25
C ASP A 55 19.12 7.84 -4.49
N THR A 56 19.57 7.96 -5.75
CA THR A 56 20.74 8.78 -6.12
C THR A 56 20.50 10.25 -5.76
N LEU A 57 19.35 10.81 -6.14
CA LEU A 57 19.01 12.20 -5.80
C LEU A 57 18.89 12.42 -4.30
N THR A 58 18.40 11.41 -3.56
CA THR A 58 18.27 11.47 -2.11
C THR A 58 19.63 11.39 -1.44
N ILE A 59 20.53 10.52 -1.89
CA ILE A 59 21.90 10.41 -1.38
C ILE A 59 22.67 11.70 -1.64
N ILE A 60 22.61 12.27 -2.86
CA ILE A 60 23.26 13.56 -3.16
C ILE A 60 22.77 14.63 -2.19
N ARG A 61 21.45 14.72 -1.94
CA ARG A 61 20.92 15.67 -0.96
C ARG A 61 21.42 15.39 0.45
N LEU A 62 21.52 14.12 0.87
CA LEU A 62 22.01 13.75 2.21
C LEU A 62 23.51 14.07 2.39
N LEU A 63 24.29 14.05 1.31
CA LEU A 63 25.71 14.42 1.32
C LEU A 63 25.91 15.94 1.36
N ASP A 64 25.01 16.71 0.74
CA ASP A 64 25.04 18.18 0.71
C ASP A 64 24.49 18.85 1.99
N ILE A 65 24.12 18.09 3.04
CA ILE A 65 23.65 18.65 4.31
C ILE A 65 24.85 18.80 5.26
N ASP A 66 25.26 20.05 5.50
CA ASP A 66 26.38 20.39 6.39
C ASP A 66 26.04 20.04 7.87
N ASP A 67 24.87 20.47 8.35
CA ASP A 67 24.43 20.20 9.74
C ASP A 67 23.47 19.00 9.80
N LYS A 68 24.02 17.79 9.74
CA LYS A 68 23.21 16.54 9.71
C LYS A 68 22.32 16.36 10.94
N GLU A 69 22.75 16.85 12.09
CA GLU A 69 22.07 16.64 13.37
C GLU A 69 20.83 17.53 13.52
N THR A 70 20.90 18.78 13.06
CA THR A 70 19.78 19.72 13.26
C THR A 70 18.81 19.72 12.08
N ASN A 71 19.21 19.18 10.93
CA ASN A 71 18.43 19.33 9.71
C ASN A 71 17.34 18.24 9.57
N PRO A 72 16.05 18.64 9.56
CA PRO A 72 14.93 17.72 9.37
C PRO A 72 14.95 17.00 8.01
N ASP A 73 15.63 17.59 7.04
CA ASP A 73 15.86 17.04 5.71
C ASP A 73 16.66 15.72 5.76
N PHE A 74 17.50 15.51 6.79
CA PHE A 74 18.28 14.28 6.95
C PHE A 74 17.37 13.07 7.27
N ALA A 75 16.54 13.19 8.30
CA ALA A 75 15.57 12.14 8.67
C ALA A 75 14.59 11.86 7.51
N TYR A 76 14.19 12.92 6.80
CA TYR A 76 13.37 12.81 5.59
C TYR A 76 14.04 12.00 4.49
N GLY A 77 15.31 12.30 4.17
CA GLY A 77 16.05 11.57 3.14
C GLY A 77 16.24 10.11 3.53
N LEU A 78 16.54 9.82 4.80
CA LEU A 78 16.65 8.46 5.31
C LEU A 78 15.32 7.70 5.19
N LEU A 79 14.20 8.37 5.46
CA LEU A 79 12.86 7.78 5.33
C LEU A 79 12.55 7.38 3.88
N ILE A 80 12.89 8.23 2.91
CA ILE A 80 12.72 7.91 1.48
C ILE A 80 13.58 6.70 1.11
N LEU A 81 14.84 6.68 1.54
CA LEU A 81 15.78 5.62 1.19
C LEU A 81 15.33 4.26 1.73
N VAL A 82 14.86 4.22 2.99
CA VAL A 82 14.27 3.00 3.57
C VAL A 82 13.04 2.56 2.77
N ASN A 83 12.12 3.46 2.46
CA ASN A 83 10.91 3.11 1.70
C ASN A 83 11.22 2.64 0.27
N SER A 84 12.24 3.21 -0.37
CA SER A 84 12.71 2.80 -1.70
C SER A 84 13.23 1.36 -1.70
N ILE A 85 13.98 0.95 -0.68
CA ILE A 85 14.43 -0.44 -0.52
C ILE A 85 13.23 -1.39 -0.43
N PHE A 86 12.21 -1.05 0.36
CA PHE A 86 10.99 -1.86 0.45
C PHE A 86 10.19 -1.88 -0.85
N LEU A 87 10.13 -0.77 -1.59
CA LEU A 87 9.51 -0.72 -2.92
C LEU A 87 10.19 -1.69 -3.89
N LEU A 88 11.53 -1.71 -3.92
CA LEU A 88 12.27 -2.70 -4.70
C LEU A 88 11.92 -4.12 -4.24
N LEU A 89 11.90 -4.40 -2.93
CA LEU A 89 11.51 -5.71 -2.43
C LEU A 89 10.10 -6.12 -2.88
N PHE A 90 9.11 -5.20 -2.86
CA PHE A 90 7.76 -5.47 -3.36
C PHE A 90 7.73 -5.70 -4.87
N LEU A 91 8.52 -4.95 -5.64
CA LEU A 91 8.65 -5.10 -7.09
C LEU A 91 9.22 -6.49 -7.44
N PHE A 92 10.37 -6.84 -6.87
CA PHE A 92 11.04 -8.12 -7.10
C PHE A 92 10.15 -9.29 -6.63
N THR A 93 9.59 -9.23 -5.42
CA THR A 93 8.75 -10.33 -4.93
C THR A 93 7.41 -10.44 -5.66
N GLY A 94 6.83 -9.32 -6.10
CA GLY A 94 5.61 -9.31 -6.89
C GLY A 94 5.77 -10.01 -8.23
N ILE A 95 6.85 -9.71 -8.95
CA ILE A 95 7.09 -10.25 -10.30
C ILE A 95 7.52 -11.71 -10.26
N TRP A 96 8.53 -12.05 -9.45
CA TRP A 96 9.11 -13.39 -9.48
C TRP A 96 8.20 -14.48 -8.93
N TYR A 97 7.35 -14.15 -7.96
CA TYR A 97 6.41 -15.08 -7.35
C TYR A 97 4.97 -14.88 -7.84
N GLN A 98 4.75 -14.03 -8.85
CA GLN A 98 3.42 -13.68 -9.38
C GLN A 98 2.41 -13.26 -8.29
N ARG A 99 2.87 -12.52 -7.26
CA ARG A 99 2.04 -12.18 -6.10
C ARG A 99 1.35 -10.83 -6.32
N ILE A 100 0.08 -10.86 -6.76
CA ILE A 100 -0.76 -9.66 -6.96
C ILE A 100 -0.74 -8.73 -5.74
N ALA A 101 -0.81 -9.27 -4.53
CA ALA A 101 -0.81 -8.47 -3.30
C ALA A 101 0.47 -7.61 -3.15
N HIS A 102 1.62 -8.09 -3.61
CA HIS A 102 2.89 -7.35 -3.55
C HIS A 102 2.94 -6.23 -4.60
N ILE A 103 2.38 -6.45 -5.80
CA ILE A 103 2.27 -5.40 -6.82
C ILE A 103 1.31 -4.30 -6.37
N VAL A 104 0.20 -4.66 -5.74
CA VAL A 104 -0.74 -3.68 -5.16
C VAL A 104 -0.07 -2.87 -4.04
N ALA A 105 0.70 -3.53 -3.17
CA ALA A 105 1.46 -2.85 -2.13
C ALA A 105 2.54 -1.92 -2.70
N PHE A 106 3.24 -2.34 -3.76
CA PHE A 106 4.16 -1.48 -4.49
C PHE A 106 3.47 -0.21 -4.98
N CYS A 107 2.31 -0.31 -5.64
CA CYS A 107 1.55 0.85 -6.11
C CYS A 107 1.09 1.76 -4.96
N ALA A 108 0.60 1.17 -3.86
CA ALA A 108 0.15 1.93 -2.69
C ALA A 108 1.32 2.68 -2.02
N SER A 109 2.47 2.02 -1.85
CA SER A 109 3.68 2.63 -1.30
C SER A 109 4.26 3.69 -2.24
N ALA A 110 4.22 3.48 -3.56
CA ALA A 110 4.65 4.48 -4.54
C ALA A 110 3.73 5.73 -4.50
N ALA A 111 2.42 5.54 -4.40
CA ALA A 111 1.47 6.64 -4.23
C ALA A 111 1.71 7.42 -2.93
N MET A 112 1.95 6.72 -1.82
CA MET A 112 2.32 7.35 -0.55
C MET A 112 3.63 8.14 -0.66
N LEU A 113 4.64 7.60 -1.34
CA LEU A 113 5.90 8.29 -1.59
C LEU A 113 5.68 9.56 -2.43
N THR A 114 4.82 9.52 -3.46
CA THR A 114 4.48 10.72 -4.25
C THR A 114 3.89 11.80 -3.35
N ILE A 115 2.90 11.45 -2.52
CA ILE A 115 2.26 12.39 -1.60
C ILE A 115 3.32 12.99 -0.67
N TYR A 116 4.22 12.16 -0.16
CA TYR A 116 5.29 12.58 0.74
C TYR A 116 6.27 13.56 0.08
N VAL A 117 6.65 13.33 -1.19
CA VAL A 117 7.52 14.23 -1.95
C VAL A 117 6.82 15.55 -2.28
N ILE A 118 5.52 15.52 -2.60
CA ILE A 118 4.70 16.72 -2.82
C ILE A 118 4.62 17.56 -1.54
N VAL A 119 4.22 16.94 -0.41
CA VAL A 119 4.07 17.64 0.88
C VAL A 119 5.39 18.28 1.30
N HIS A 120 6.50 17.57 1.16
CA HIS A 120 7.82 18.10 1.49
C HIS A 120 8.22 19.29 0.61
N TYR A 121 7.97 19.20 -0.70
CA TYR A 121 8.23 20.31 -1.61
C TYR A 121 7.42 21.55 -1.22
N ILE A 122 6.13 21.39 -0.91
CA ILE A 122 5.26 22.51 -0.51
C ILE A 122 5.71 23.10 0.83
N ALA A 123 5.97 22.26 1.83
CA ALA A 123 6.38 22.69 3.17
C ALA A 123 7.66 23.54 3.16
N ARG A 124 8.58 23.25 2.22
CA ARG A 124 9.86 23.95 2.08
C ARG A 124 9.91 24.97 0.94
N SER A 125 8.78 25.27 0.32
CA SER A 125 8.70 26.23 -0.79
C SER A 125 9.04 27.68 -0.38
N LYS A 126 8.90 28.03 0.90
CA LYS A 126 9.20 29.38 1.41
C LYS A 126 10.69 29.63 1.70
N GLU A 127 11.49 28.58 1.77
CA GLU A 127 12.93 28.65 2.05
C GLU A 127 13.77 28.67 0.76
N ILE A 128 13.10 28.78 -0.40
CA ILE A 128 13.74 28.75 -1.72
C ILE A 128 14.64 29.97 -1.96
N ASP A 129 14.46 31.05 -1.21
CA ASP A 129 15.17 32.32 -1.42
C ASP A 129 16.64 32.30 -0.96
N THR A 130 17.05 31.33 -0.13
CA THR A 130 18.43 31.29 0.43
C THR A 130 19.34 30.24 -0.22
N ASP A 131 18.80 29.14 -0.75
CA ASP A 131 19.59 28.07 -1.39
C ASP A 131 18.94 27.53 -2.69
N HIS A 132 19.34 28.12 -3.81
CA HIS A 132 18.86 27.73 -5.14
C HIS A 132 19.23 26.29 -5.52
N ARG A 133 20.34 25.74 -5.01
CA ARG A 133 20.77 24.37 -5.37
C ARG A 133 19.88 23.34 -4.68
N ALA A 134 19.61 23.48 -3.39
CA ALA A 134 18.70 22.59 -2.67
C ALA A 134 17.26 22.65 -3.23
N ALA A 135 16.79 23.85 -3.58
CA ALA A 135 15.49 24.02 -4.24
C ALA A 135 15.41 23.25 -5.58
N THR A 136 16.47 23.34 -6.38
CA THR A 136 16.56 22.64 -7.68
C THR A 136 16.53 21.12 -7.50
N ILE A 137 17.30 20.56 -6.55
CA ILE A 137 17.32 19.11 -6.29
C ILE A 137 15.94 18.63 -5.83
N ARG A 138 15.26 19.37 -4.96
CA ARG A 138 13.91 19.05 -4.48
C ARG A 138 12.90 19.05 -5.63
N LEU A 139 12.97 20.02 -6.54
CA LEU A 139 12.12 20.11 -7.72
C LEU A 139 12.37 18.96 -8.69
N ILE A 140 13.63 18.64 -8.99
CA ILE A 140 14.00 17.51 -9.85
C ILE A 140 13.41 16.22 -9.27
N ARG A 141 13.61 15.96 -7.98
CA ARG A 141 13.06 14.76 -7.32
C ARG A 141 11.53 14.68 -7.41
N LEU A 142 10.84 15.81 -7.25
CA LEU A 142 9.39 15.88 -7.41
C LEU A 142 8.95 15.51 -8.83
N ILE A 143 9.56 16.14 -9.85
CA ILE A 143 9.24 15.88 -11.26
C ILE A 143 9.47 14.41 -11.60
N PHE A 144 10.65 13.88 -11.23
CA PHE A 144 10.99 12.48 -11.46
C PHE A 144 10.00 11.53 -10.80
N THR A 145 9.69 11.74 -9.51
CA THR A 145 8.76 10.88 -8.76
C THR A 145 7.37 10.87 -9.40
N ILE A 146 6.85 12.03 -9.80
CA ILE A 146 5.54 12.14 -10.44
C ILE A 146 5.53 11.42 -11.79
N VAL A 147 6.50 11.71 -12.66
CA VAL A 147 6.57 11.12 -14.01
C VAL A 147 6.63 9.60 -13.92
N PHE A 148 7.54 9.06 -13.10
CA PHE A 148 7.69 7.62 -12.93
C PHE A 148 6.44 6.97 -12.30
N ASN A 149 5.86 7.57 -11.26
CA ASN A 149 4.66 6.99 -10.62
C ASN A 149 3.42 7.05 -11.51
N CYS A 150 3.28 8.08 -12.36
CA CYS A 150 2.26 8.12 -13.41
C CYS A 150 2.43 7.00 -14.45
N CYS A 151 3.67 6.59 -14.75
CA CYS A 151 3.94 5.45 -15.63
C CYS A 151 3.71 4.09 -14.94
N PHE A 152 4.03 3.96 -13.64
CA PHE A 152 3.94 2.68 -12.92
C PHE A 152 2.52 2.20 -12.71
N ILE A 153 1.60 3.08 -12.33
CA ILE A 153 0.25 2.66 -11.96
C ILE A 153 -0.46 1.96 -13.13
N PRO A 154 -0.48 2.52 -14.36
CA PRO A 154 -1.04 1.83 -15.53
C PRO A 154 -0.35 0.49 -15.80
N LEU A 155 0.98 0.47 -15.76
CA LEU A 155 1.76 -0.73 -16.07
C LEU A 155 1.52 -1.85 -15.06
N ALA A 156 1.42 -1.52 -13.78
CA ALA A 156 1.04 -2.45 -12.72
C ALA A 156 -0.37 -3.00 -12.93
N ILE A 157 -1.33 -2.17 -13.35
CA ILE A 157 -2.70 -2.63 -13.68
C ILE A 157 -2.67 -3.65 -14.83
N PHE A 158 -1.85 -3.41 -15.87
CA PHE A 158 -1.66 -4.37 -16.95
C PHE A 158 -1.08 -5.69 -16.46
N VAL A 159 -0.02 -5.66 -15.64
CA VAL A 159 0.58 -6.87 -15.05
C VAL A 159 -0.42 -7.62 -14.16
N ILE A 160 -1.18 -6.93 -13.32
CA ILE A 160 -2.21 -7.55 -12.46
C ILE A 160 -3.32 -8.20 -13.30
N LYS A 161 -3.75 -7.55 -14.39
CA LYS A 161 -4.76 -8.09 -15.30
C LYS A 161 -4.26 -9.36 -15.98
N ASP A 162 -2.99 -9.37 -16.37
CA ASP A 162 -2.33 -10.54 -16.94
C ASP A 162 -2.31 -11.69 -15.94
N TYR A 163 -1.88 -11.46 -14.69
CA TYR A 163 -1.87 -12.46 -13.62
C TYR A 163 -3.24 -13.05 -13.31
N ARG A 164 -4.30 -12.25 -13.48
CA ARG A 164 -5.68 -12.71 -13.27
C ARG A 164 -6.17 -13.59 -14.42
N ARG A 165 -5.69 -13.34 -15.65
CA ARG A 165 -6.00 -14.14 -16.83
C ARG A 165 -5.19 -15.43 -16.86
N ASP A 166 -3.96 -15.34 -16.37
CA ASP A 166 -2.92 -16.34 -16.57
C ASP A 166 -3.38 -17.72 -16.12
N GLU A 167 -3.21 -18.67 -17.04
CA GLU A 167 -3.65 -20.03 -16.84
C GLU A 167 -2.85 -20.70 -15.73
N PHE A 168 -1.66 -20.21 -15.36
CA PHE A 168 -0.87 -20.80 -14.28
C PHE A 168 -1.65 -20.89 -12.96
N SER A 169 -2.34 -19.81 -12.57
CA SER A 169 -3.24 -19.83 -11.41
C SER A 169 -4.37 -20.85 -11.62
N LYS A 170 -4.94 -20.93 -12.82
CA LYS A 170 -6.01 -21.88 -13.14
C LYS A 170 -5.53 -23.34 -13.26
N ARG A 171 -4.29 -23.59 -13.68
CA ARG A 171 -3.67 -24.91 -13.84
C ARG A 171 -3.28 -25.45 -12.48
N ILE A 172 -2.58 -24.67 -11.65
CA ILE A 172 -2.24 -25.09 -10.28
C ILE A 172 -3.50 -25.24 -9.41
N PHE A 173 -4.40 -24.26 -9.43
CA PHE A 173 -5.61 -24.32 -8.57
C PHE A 173 -6.76 -25.12 -9.18
N GLY A 174 -6.73 -25.41 -10.48
CA GLY A 174 -7.68 -26.32 -11.12
C GLY A 174 -7.51 -27.75 -10.62
N VAL A 175 -6.28 -28.14 -10.31
CA VAL A 175 -5.97 -29.46 -9.73
C VAL A 175 -6.35 -29.50 -8.24
N PHE A 176 -6.13 -28.43 -7.47
CA PHE A 176 -6.45 -28.37 -6.04
C PHE A 176 -7.21 -27.11 -5.62
N PRO A 177 -8.54 -27.05 -5.83
CA PRO A 177 -9.35 -25.88 -5.47
C PRO A 177 -9.30 -25.57 -3.95
N ALA A 178 -9.07 -26.59 -3.12
CA ALA A 178 -8.95 -26.44 -1.66
C ALA A 178 -7.71 -25.61 -1.23
N ALA A 179 -6.63 -25.61 -2.01
CA ALA A 179 -5.40 -24.87 -1.69
C ALA A 179 -5.48 -23.38 -2.05
N ARG A 180 -6.45 -22.98 -2.88
CA ARG A 180 -6.57 -21.61 -3.41
C ARG A 180 -6.83 -20.58 -2.33
N ARG A 181 -7.75 -20.86 -1.40
CA ARG A 181 -8.10 -19.91 -0.33
C ARG A 181 -6.96 -19.72 0.67
N PRO A 182 -6.32 -20.79 1.19
CA PRO A 182 -5.17 -20.64 2.07
C PRO A 182 -3.99 -19.92 1.42
N LEU A 183 -3.68 -20.18 0.14
CA LEU A 183 -2.58 -19.47 -0.54
C LEU A 183 -2.86 -17.98 -0.69
N LYS A 184 -4.11 -17.59 -0.98
CA LYS A 184 -4.50 -16.17 -1.01
C LYS A 184 -4.31 -15.50 0.36
N ILE A 185 -4.73 -16.18 1.43
CA ILE A 185 -4.57 -15.67 2.80
C ILE A 185 -3.09 -15.52 3.13
N TYR A 186 -2.26 -16.50 2.79
CA TYR A 186 -0.80 -16.41 2.95
C TYR A 186 -0.20 -15.22 2.21
N ASN A 187 -0.54 -15.05 0.92
CA ASN A 187 0.01 -13.95 0.12
C ASN A 187 -0.39 -12.57 0.67
N ILE A 188 -1.60 -12.45 1.23
CA ILE A 188 -2.05 -11.22 1.91
C ILE A 188 -1.29 -11.03 3.23
N PHE A 189 -1.16 -12.08 4.03
CA PHE A 189 -0.41 -12.03 5.29
C PHE A 189 1.04 -11.62 5.08
N ASP A 190 1.77 -12.28 4.18
CA ASP A 190 3.17 -11.96 3.86
C ASP A 190 3.32 -10.50 3.39
N CYS A 191 2.37 -10.01 2.60
CA CYS A 191 2.34 -8.62 2.17
C CYS A 191 2.12 -7.64 3.35
N ILE A 192 1.11 -7.90 4.20
CA ILE A 192 0.80 -7.06 5.38
C ILE A 192 2.00 -7.01 6.33
N VAL A 193 2.65 -8.15 6.58
CA VAL A 193 3.84 -8.22 7.45
C VAL A 193 4.97 -7.35 6.91
N ARG A 194 5.26 -7.40 5.61
CA ARG A 194 6.30 -6.55 4.99
C ARG A 194 5.96 -5.07 5.06
N ILE A 195 4.69 -4.70 4.82
CA ILE A 195 4.22 -3.32 4.98
C ILE A 195 4.39 -2.87 6.45
N ASN A 196 4.03 -3.72 7.41
CA ASN A 196 4.19 -3.44 8.83
C ASN A 196 5.66 -3.23 9.21
N THR A 197 6.58 -4.04 8.67
CA THR A 197 8.03 -3.85 8.86
C THR A 197 8.51 -2.54 8.24
N MET A 198 8.07 -2.21 7.02
CA MET A 198 8.39 -0.94 6.36
C MET A 198 7.94 0.27 7.19
N LEU A 199 6.71 0.24 7.71
CA LEU A 199 6.17 1.30 8.57
C LEU A 199 6.88 1.37 9.93
N SER A 200 7.29 0.23 10.47
CA SER A 200 8.06 0.19 11.73
C SER A 200 9.43 0.81 11.58
N ILE A 201 10.18 0.44 10.55
CA ILE A 201 11.49 1.06 10.25
C ILE A 201 11.31 2.54 9.93
N SER A 202 10.26 2.91 9.20
CA SER A 202 9.90 4.32 8.96
C SER A 202 9.63 5.09 10.25
N THR A 203 8.91 4.48 11.21
CA THR A 203 8.64 5.09 12.53
C THR A 203 9.92 5.25 13.34
N PHE A 204 10.81 4.24 13.33
CA PHE A 204 12.12 4.32 13.98
C PHE A 204 12.95 5.47 13.40
N VAL A 205 12.96 5.64 12.07
CA VAL A 205 13.63 6.75 11.39
C VAL A 205 13.00 8.10 11.70
N LEU A 206 11.67 8.20 11.77
CA LEU A 206 10.98 9.46 12.10
C LEU A 206 11.20 9.89 13.55
N ASN A 207 11.38 8.95 14.48
CA ASN A 207 11.78 9.28 15.84
C ASN A 207 13.18 9.91 15.90
N LEU A 208 13.98 9.78 14.84
CA LEU A 208 15.28 10.47 14.74
C LEU A 208 15.15 11.95 14.41
N TYR A 209 13.95 12.51 14.28
CA TYR A 209 13.81 13.88 13.81
C TYR A 209 14.47 14.97 14.69
N ASN A 210 14.80 14.70 15.96
CA ASN A 210 15.50 15.64 16.85
C ASN A 210 16.85 15.06 17.30
N PHE A 211 17.95 15.23 16.53
CA PHE A 211 19.25 14.69 16.94
C PHE A 211 19.89 15.43 18.14
N ASN A 212 19.51 16.67 18.37
CA ASN A 212 20.20 17.51 19.34
C ASN A 212 19.91 17.13 20.82
N ASP A 213 18.84 16.36 21.08
CA ASP A 213 18.39 16.00 22.45
C ASP A 213 18.24 14.48 22.64
N TYR A 214 19.02 13.65 21.95
CA TYR A 214 18.88 12.20 22.18
C TYR A 214 19.34 11.83 23.57
N LYS A 215 18.40 11.24 24.30
CA LYS A 215 18.75 10.40 25.45
C LYS A 215 19.35 9.12 24.90
N VAL A 216 20.28 8.52 25.62
CA VAL A 216 20.89 7.21 25.32
C VAL A 216 19.85 6.15 24.94
N ILE A 217 18.63 6.29 25.47
CA ILE A 217 17.49 5.41 25.18
C ILE A 217 17.04 5.45 23.71
N ASP A 218 17.09 6.60 23.03
CA ASP A 218 16.61 6.74 21.64
C ASP A 218 17.57 6.05 20.66
N ILE A 219 18.88 6.20 20.89
CA ILE A 219 19.94 5.50 20.14
C ILE A 219 19.83 3.99 20.36
N PHE A 220 19.61 3.56 21.60
CA PHE A 220 19.39 2.16 21.92
C PHE A 220 18.15 1.60 21.20
N LEU A 221 17.03 2.33 21.25
CA LEU A 221 15.79 1.96 20.58
C LEU A 221 15.94 1.85 19.07
N LEU A 222 16.69 2.74 18.43
CA LEU A 222 16.98 2.65 16.99
C LEU A 222 17.84 1.42 16.69
N SER A 223 18.94 1.27 17.43
CA SER A 223 19.95 0.23 17.19
C SER A 223 19.41 -1.18 17.39
N PHE A 224 18.50 -1.37 18.36
CA PHE A 224 17.86 -2.65 18.61
C PHE A 224 16.53 -2.82 17.87
N GLY A 225 15.78 -1.73 17.65
CA GLY A 225 14.46 -1.76 17.03
C GLY A 225 14.48 -2.22 15.57
N ILE A 226 15.43 -1.75 14.77
CA ILE A 226 15.55 -2.15 13.36
C ILE A 226 15.90 -3.64 13.23
N PRO A 227 16.96 -4.18 13.88
CA PRO A 227 17.23 -5.62 13.87
C PRO A 227 16.07 -6.45 14.40
N LEU A 228 15.40 -6.00 15.47
CA LEU A 228 14.24 -6.72 16.03
C LEU A 228 13.09 -6.78 15.02
N ALA A 229 12.82 -5.70 14.27
CA ALA A 229 11.80 -5.70 13.22
C ALA A 229 12.14 -6.66 12.06
N LEU A 230 13.42 -6.80 11.72
CA LEU A 230 13.90 -7.75 10.71
C LEU A 230 13.83 -9.21 11.20
N VAL A 231 14.17 -9.46 12.47
CA VAL A 231 13.99 -10.77 13.10
C VAL A 231 12.52 -11.14 13.15
N TRP A 232 11.65 -10.19 13.53
CA TRP A 232 10.20 -10.37 13.53
C TRP A 232 9.67 -10.73 12.13
N LEU A 233 10.08 -10.00 11.08
CA LEU A 233 9.74 -10.30 9.69
C LEU A 233 10.20 -11.72 9.29
N SER A 234 11.42 -12.09 9.67
CA SER A 234 11.99 -13.41 9.35
C SER A 234 11.21 -14.53 10.02
N ILE A 235 10.84 -14.37 11.28
CA ILE A 235 10.00 -15.31 12.03
C ILE A 235 8.60 -15.40 11.42
N ALA A 236 8.01 -14.26 11.02
CA ALA A 236 6.69 -14.21 10.39
C ALA A 236 6.65 -15.00 9.06
N ILE A 237 7.68 -14.83 8.23
CA ILE A 237 7.82 -15.59 6.98
C ILE A 237 8.10 -17.06 7.27
N GLY A 238 8.99 -17.34 8.23
CA GLY A 238 9.38 -18.69 8.64
C GLY A 238 8.22 -19.50 9.20
N MET A 239 7.37 -18.90 10.05
CA MET A 239 6.25 -19.60 10.67
C MET A 239 5.24 -20.12 9.65
N VAL A 240 4.97 -19.33 8.59
CA VAL A 240 4.03 -19.77 7.55
C VAL A 240 4.66 -20.82 6.66
N ARG A 241 5.93 -20.65 6.28
CA ARG A 241 6.61 -21.62 5.42
C ARG A 241 6.79 -22.98 6.08
N LEU A 242 7.13 -22.98 7.37
CA LEU A 242 7.39 -24.19 8.13
C LEU A 242 6.12 -24.80 8.72
N GLU A 243 5.00 -24.09 8.69
CA GLU A 243 3.73 -24.47 9.34
C GLU A 243 3.93 -24.86 10.82
N ASN A 244 4.88 -24.22 11.50
CA ASN A 244 5.31 -24.59 12.84
C ASN A 244 4.57 -23.79 13.92
N SER A 245 3.84 -24.50 14.78
CA SER A 245 3.07 -23.91 15.89
C SER A 245 3.95 -23.24 16.96
N ILE A 246 5.21 -23.68 17.12
CA ILE A 246 6.15 -23.07 18.08
C ILE A 246 6.59 -21.70 17.57
N LEU A 247 6.95 -21.59 16.28
CA LEU A 247 7.34 -20.32 15.65
C LEU A 247 6.21 -19.30 15.71
N VAL A 248 4.96 -19.75 15.62
CA VAL A 248 3.76 -18.95 15.84
C VAL A 248 3.71 -18.39 17.27
N GLY A 249 3.97 -19.21 18.29
CA GLY A 249 4.03 -18.75 19.68
C GLY A 249 5.11 -17.69 19.88
N ILE A 250 6.31 -17.92 19.33
CA ILE A 250 7.42 -16.96 19.34
C ILE A 250 7.03 -15.66 18.61
N PHE A 251 6.37 -15.76 17.45
CA PHE A 251 5.88 -14.61 16.70
C PHE A 251 4.94 -13.75 17.55
N TYR A 252 3.95 -14.33 18.21
CA TYR A 252 3.03 -13.57 19.08
C TYR A 252 3.74 -12.93 20.27
N LEU A 253 4.68 -13.63 20.92
CA LEU A 253 5.45 -13.08 22.03
C LEU A 253 6.29 -11.87 21.60
N ILE A 254 7.00 -11.98 20.47
CA ILE A 254 7.82 -10.87 19.95
C ILE A 254 6.92 -9.72 19.47
N SER A 255 5.74 -10.04 18.96
CA SER A 255 4.79 -9.03 18.47
C SER A 255 4.32 -8.07 19.56
N LEU A 256 4.31 -8.46 20.83
CA LEU A 256 3.94 -7.59 21.94
C LEU A 256 4.89 -6.39 22.13
N PHE A 257 6.15 -6.50 21.68
CA PHE A 257 7.11 -5.39 21.80
C PHE A 257 6.81 -4.24 20.83
N GLN A 258 6.23 -4.52 19.67
CA GLN A 258 5.95 -3.49 18.66
C GLN A 258 4.89 -2.47 19.13
N PRO A 259 3.69 -2.83 19.65
CA PRO A 259 2.75 -1.86 20.16
C PRO A 259 3.27 -1.13 21.39
N ALA A 260 4.05 -1.80 22.27
CA ALA A 260 4.70 -1.14 23.39
C ALA A 260 5.66 -0.03 22.92
N PHE A 261 6.45 -0.32 21.88
CA PHE A 261 7.30 0.68 21.24
C PHE A 261 6.48 1.82 20.61
N LEU A 262 5.38 1.53 19.92
CA LEU A 262 4.53 2.55 19.31
C LEU A 262 3.90 3.48 20.35
N VAL A 263 3.50 2.96 21.51
CA VAL A 263 3.01 3.76 22.64
C VAL A 263 4.13 4.64 23.19
N PHE A 264 5.34 4.09 23.36
CA PHE A 264 6.51 4.88 23.77
C PHE A 264 6.82 6.00 22.78
N ALA A 265 6.83 5.70 21.47
CA ALA A 265 7.07 6.69 20.41
C ALA A 265 6.02 7.80 20.43
N ALA A 266 4.74 7.44 20.60
CA ALA A 266 3.66 8.42 20.74
C ALA A 266 3.83 9.29 21.99
N TYR A 267 4.16 8.68 23.14
CA TYR A 267 4.39 9.40 24.38
C TYR A 267 5.59 10.36 24.27
N SER A 268 6.69 9.91 23.67
CA SER A 268 7.87 10.74 23.44
C SER A 268 7.55 11.93 22.52
N ALA A 269 6.78 11.68 21.45
CA ALA A 269 6.33 12.74 20.54
C ALA A 269 5.45 13.79 21.23
N ILE A 270 4.57 13.37 22.15
CA ILE A 270 3.69 14.28 22.92
C ILE A 270 4.51 15.13 23.89
N THR A 271 5.43 14.50 24.62
CA THR A 271 6.20 15.15 25.69
C THR A 271 7.24 16.14 25.17
N HIS A 272 7.90 15.84 24.05
CA HIS A 272 8.93 16.71 23.47
C HIS A 272 8.37 17.76 22.50
N SER A 273 7.09 17.68 22.12
CA SER A 273 6.44 18.68 21.23
C SER A 273 5.18 19.30 21.85
N PRO A 274 5.29 19.99 23.01
CA PRO A 274 4.13 20.58 23.70
C PRO A 274 3.37 21.61 22.84
N THR A 275 4.04 22.25 21.87
CA THR A 275 3.45 23.21 20.92
C THR A 275 2.44 22.59 19.94
N ALA A 276 2.49 21.27 19.71
CA ALA A 276 1.60 20.59 18.76
C ALA A 276 0.17 20.44 19.30
N ILE A 277 0.00 20.33 20.63
CA ILE A 277 -1.31 20.13 21.27
C ILE A 277 -2.16 21.40 21.09
N SER A 278 -1.57 22.57 21.28
CA SER A 278 -2.25 23.88 21.13
C SER A 278 -2.71 24.16 19.69
N THR A 279 -2.01 23.62 18.69
CA THR A 279 -2.36 23.79 17.26
C THR A 279 -3.47 22.84 16.79
N THR A 280 -3.57 21.63 17.35
CA THR A 280 -4.68 20.71 17.05
C THR A 280 -6.02 21.20 17.57
N THR A 281 -6.05 21.82 18.76
CA THR A 281 -7.28 22.38 19.33
C THR A 281 -7.75 23.59 18.52
N THR A 282 -6.82 24.44 18.07
CA THR A 282 -7.13 25.58 17.18
C THR A 282 -7.51 25.14 15.78
N LEU A 283 -6.97 24.05 15.24
CA LEU A 283 -7.36 23.53 13.93
C LEU A 283 -8.73 22.84 13.98
N ALA A 284 -9.04 22.07 15.03
CA ALA A 284 -10.36 21.47 15.21
C ALA A 284 -11.44 22.56 15.31
N THR A 285 -11.16 23.64 16.03
CA THR A 285 -12.05 24.81 16.04
C THR A 285 -12.09 25.48 14.68
N THR A 286 -10.96 25.73 14.00
CA THR A 286 -10.94 26.38 12.68
C THR A 286 -11.65 25.55 11.60
N ILE A 287 -11.50 24.22 11.57
CA ILE A 287 -12.23 23.33 10.66
C ILE A 287 -13.71 23.33 10.99
N SER A 288 -14.10 23.36 12.28
CA SER A 288 -15.50 23.52 12.66
C SER A 288 -16.06 24.88 12.20
N THR A 289 -15.26 25.95 12.29
CA THR A 289 -15.63 27.29 11.84
C THR A 289 -15.74 27.36 10.32
N ILE A 290 -14.77 26.82 9.57
CA ILE A 290 -14.80 26.77 8.10
C ILE A 290 -15.97 25.89 7.62
N SER A 291 -16.24 24.76 8.28
CA SER A 291 -17.40 23.92 7.97
C SER A 291 -18.72 24.65 8.23
N SER A 292 -18.79 25.48 9.27
CA SER A 292 -19.96 26.34 9.52
C SER A 292 -20.07 27.51 8.55
N VAL A 293 -18.95 28.08 8.09
CA VAL A 293 -18.97 29.18 7.12
C VAL A 293 -19.32 28.66 5.74
N ALA A 294 -18.76 27.54 5.30
CA ALA A 294 -19.06 26.92 4.02
C ALA A 294 -20.53 26.48 3.91
N SER A 295 -21.13 25.99 5.00
CA SER A 295 -22.57 25.72 5.02
C SER A 295 -23.39 27.02 4.92
N THR A 296 -22.96 28.08 5.60
CA THR A 296 -23.63 29.38 5.55
C THR A 296 -23.54 30.02 4.17
N THR A 297 -22.35 30.05 3.55
CA THR A 297 -22.14 30.61 2.21
C THR A 297 -22.87 29.79 1.15
N ALA A 298 -22.84 28.46 1.21
CA ALA A 298 -23.61 27.61 0.29
C ALA A 298 -25.13 27.85 0.42
N ILE A 299 -25.64 28.05 1.65
CA ILE A 299 -27.03 28.43 1.89
C ILE A 299 -27.32 29.85 1.36
N THR A 300 -26.43 30.82 1.55
CA THR A 300 -26.59 32.18 1.04
C THR A 300 -26.55 32.22 -0.49
N THR A 301 -25.65 31.45 -1.13
CA THR A 301 -25.60 31.33 -2.58
C THR A 301 -26.87 30.65 -3.09
N MET A 302 -27.31 29.52 -2.51
CA MET A 302 -28.60 28.90 -2.82
C MET A 302 -29.77 29.88 -2.66
N MET A 303 -29.81 30.64 -1.56
CA MET A 303 -30.85 31.63 -1.33
C MET A 303 -30.80 32.76 -2.36
N SER A 304 -29.63 33.22 -2.77
CA SER A 304 -29.48 34.25 -3.80
C SER A 304 -29.89 33.73 -5.18
N THR A 305 -29.57 32.47 -5.50
CA THR A 305 -29.97 31.81 -6.76
C THR A 305 -31.47 31.56 -6.78
N VAL A 306 -32.06 31.09 -5.68
CA VAL A 306 -33.52 30.93 -5.50
C VAL A 306 -34.23 32.29 -5.58
N SER A 307 -33.68 33.34 -4.98
CA SER A 307 -34.22 34.70 -5.04
C SER A 307 -34.15 35.30 -6.45
N SER A 308 -33.14 34.93 -7.24
CA SER A 308 -33.02 35.34 -8.66
C SER A 308 -33.92 34.54 -9.61
N LEU A 309 -34.46 33.40 -9.17
CA LEU A 309 -35.23 32.45 -9.99
C LEU A 309 -36.75 32.52 -9.81
N THR A 310 -37.29 33.42 -8.98
CA THR A 310 -38.73 33.41 -8.69
C THR A 310 -39.43 34.76 -8.88
N SER A 311 -40.06 34.92 -10.05
CA SER A 311 -41.31 35.66 -10.18
C SER A 311 -42.46 34.84 -9.57
N THR A 312 -43.11 35.41 -8.56
CA THR A 312 -44.51 35.24 -8.13
C THR A 312 -45.14 33.83 -8.15
N ALA A 313 -45.49 33.36 -6.93
CA ALA A 313 -46.69 32.57 -6.56
C ALA A 313 -46.51 31.21 -5.85
N THR A 314 -45.31 30.81 -5.41
CA THR A 314 -45.14 29.54 -4.67
C THR A 314 -44.23 29.63 -3.44
N LEU A 315 -44.20 30.79 -2.77
CA LEU A 315 -43.32 31.04 -1.62
C LEU A 315 -43.89 30.54 -0.28
N ALA A 316 -45.21 30.55 -0.07
CA ALA A 316 -45.81 30.23 1.23
C ALA A 316 -45.84 28.72 1.54
N THR A 317 -46.01 27.87 0.53
CA THR A 317 -46.15 26.41 0.70
C THR A 317 -44.79 25.70 0.77
N THR A 318 -43.75 26.27 0.14
CA THR A 318 -42.41 25.67 0.10
C THR A 318 -41.62 25.98 1.38
N MET A 319 -41.82 27.16 1.98
CA MET A 319 -41.17 27.56 3.24
C MET A 319 -41.65 26.75 4.46
N SER A 320 -42.91 26.30 4.49
CA SER A 320 -43.39 25.46 5.61
C SER A 320 -42.86 24.02 5.53
N THR A 321 -42.48 23.56 4.35
CA THR A 321 -41.95 22.20 4.13
C THR A 321 -40.44 22.11 4.39
N ILE A 322 -39.71 23.22 4.21
CA ILE A 322 -38.26 23.29 4.47
C ILE A 322 -37.96 23.43 5.98
N SER A 323 -38.86 24.04 6.75
CA SER A 323 -38.72 24.20 8.21
C SER A 323 -38.79 22.87 8.99
N SER A 324 -39.39 21.81 8.41
CA SER A 324 -39.63 20.53 9.10
C SER A 324 -38.67 19.39 8.74
N VAL A 325 -37.68 19.61 7.87
CA VAL A 325 -36.76 18.55 7.44
C VAL A 325 -35.30 18.97 7.64
N ALA A 326 -34.77 18.60 8.81
CA ALA A 326 -33.34 18.62 9.12
C ALA A 326 -32.57 17.56 8.28
N PRO A 327 -31.22 17.65 8.20
CA PRO A 327 -30.45 17.42 6.98
C PRO A 327 -30.05 15.96 6.81
N THR A 328 -30.60 15.27 5.82
CA THR A 328 -29.98 14.02 5.30
C THR A 328 -30.52 13.59 3.95
N THR A 329 -31.66 14.14 3.51
CA THR A 329 -32.33 13.74 2.27
C THR A 329 -31.90 14.55 1.03
N THR A 330 -31.27 15.71 1.21
CA THR A 330 -30.95 16.64 0.09
C THR A 330 -29.84 16.14 -0.85
N ILE A 331 -28.91 15.31 -0.37
CA ILE A 331 -27.78 14.81 -1.19
C ILE A 331 -28.28 13.78 -2.24
N THR A 332 -29.27 12.97 -1.88
CA THR A 332 -29.80 11.92 -2.77
C THR A 332 -30.57 12.51 -3.95
N THR A 333 -31.30 13.62 -3.73
CA THR A 333 -32.05 14.33 -4.77
C THR A 333 -31.14 15.14 -5.70
N MET A 334 -29.98 15.61 -5.21
CA MET A 334 -28.97 16.24 -6.06
C MET A 334 -28.27 15.23 -7.00
N MET A 335 -28.00 14.01 -6.53
CA MET A 335 -27.38 12.98 -7.38
C MET A 335 -28.32 12.45 -8.47
N SER A 336 -29.64 12.40 -8.24
CA SER A 336 -30.59 12.01 -9.29
C SER A 336 -30.72 13.09 -10.37
N THR A 337 -30.65 14.36 -10.00
CA THR A 337 -30.73 15.49 -10.95
C THR A 337 -29.46 15.65 -11.79
N ALA A 338 -28.29 15.29 -11.26
CA ALA A 338 -27.03 15.30 -12.00
C ALA A 338 -26.95 14.21 -13.10
N SER A 339 -27.75 13.15 -12.98
CA SER A 339 -27.76 12.05 -13.95
C SER A 339 -28.54 12.33 -15.24
N SER A 340 -29.26 13.46 -15.32
CA SER A 340 -30.09 13.83 -16.48
C SER A 340 -29.51 14.92 -17.39
N LEU A 341 -28.29 15.41 -17.13
CA LEU A 341 -27.65 16.44 -17.96
C LEU A 341 -26.91 15.82 -19.15
N THR A 342 -27.33 16.18 -20.36
CA THR A 342 -26.75 15.68 -21.62
C THR A 342 -25.38 16.33 -21.92
N SER A 343 -24.55 15.62 -22.69
CA SER A 343 -23.09 15.79 -22.82
C SER A 343 -22.57 17.14 -23.31
N THR A 344 -23.43 18.05 -23.78
CA THR A 344 -23.00 19.32 -24.37
C THR A 344 -22.96 20.44 -23.32
N GLU A 345 -23.86 20.44 -22.33
CA GLU A 345 -23.85 21.43 -21.23
C GLU A 345 -22.73 21.16 -20.22
N ALA A 346 -22.40 19.89 -19.95
CA ALA A 346 -21.30 19.54 -19.04
C ALA A 346 -19.94 20.05 -19.53
N LEU A 347 -19.74 20.18 -20.85
CA LEU A 347 -18.47 20.61 -21.46
C LEU A 347 -18.30 22.14 -21.43
N THR A 348 -19.38 22.91 -21.53
CA THR A 348 -19.37 24.37 -21.33
C THR A 348 -19.18 24.74 -19.86
N THR A 349 -19.78 23.99 -18.93
CA THR A 349 -19.57 24.21 -17.49
C THR A 349 -18.15 23.84 -17.04
N MET A 350 -17.51 22.85 -17.66
CA MET A 350 -16.09 22.53 -17.40
C MET A 350 -15.10 23.55 -17.95
N LYS A 351 -15.44 24.27 -19.04
CA LYS A 351 -14.63 25.39 -19.54
C LYS A 351 -14.76 26.68 -18.73
N ALA A 352 -15.81 26.78 -17.90
CA ALA A 352 -16.07 27.89 -16.99
C ALA A 352 -15.64 27.58 -15.55
N ILE A 353 -14.68 26.66 -15.34
CA ILE A 353 -14.02 26.52 -14.05
C ILE A 353 -13.13 27.76 -13.86
N ASP A 354 -13.70 28.71 -13.13
CA ASP A 354 -13.14 29.99 -12.75
C ASP A 354 -11.68 29.83 -12.25
N PRO A 355 -10.71 30.66 -12.66
CA PRO A 355 -9.39 30.72 -12.03
C PRO A 355 -9.47 30.85 -10.49
N GLU A 356 -10.57 31.36 -9.93
CA GLU A 356 -10.84 31.29 -8.49
C GLU A 356 -10.98 29.87 -7.95
N ILE A 357 -11.60 28.92 -8.65
CA ILE A 357 -11.74 27.52 -8.18
C ILE A 357 -10.39 26.79 -8.21
N VAL A 358 -9.55 27.06 -9.21
CA VAL A 358 -8.17 26.54 -9.25
C VAL A 358 -7.34 27.17 -8.14
N THR A 359 -7.53 28.46 -7.88
CA THR A 359 -6.85 29.19 -6.79
C THR A 359 -7.34 28.73 -5.42
N ILE A 360 -8.63 28.44 -5.25
CA ILE A 360 -9.23 27.84 -4.06
C ILE A 360 -8.74 26.40 -3.90
N GLY A 361 -8.62 25.62 -4.97
CA GLY A 361 -8.02 24.28 -4.96
C GLY A 361 -6.55 24.31 -4.55
N PHE A 362 -5.77 25.27 -5.07
CA PHE A 362 -4.37 25.49 -4.70
C PHE A 362 -4.21 26.06 -3.28
N ASN A 363 -5.12 26.92 -2.84
CA ASN A 363 -5.15 27.47 -1.49
C ASN A 363 -5.63 26.43 -0.47
N TYR A 364 -6.56 25.56 -0.85
CA TYR A 364 -6.98 24.41 -0.07
C TYR A 364 -5.84 23.38 -0.04
N LEU A 365 -5.12 23.14 -1.13
CA LEU A 365 -3.93 22.29 -1.15
C LEU A 365 -2.78 22.90 -0.35
N LYS A 366 -2.55 24.21 -0.40
CA LYS A 366 -1.58 24.94 0.43
C LYS A 366 -1.98 24.94 1.90
N LEU A 367 -3.26 25.11 2.22
CA LEU A 367 -3.78 25.05 3.58
C LEU A 367 -3.70 23.61 4.09
N THR A 368 -4.08 22.64 3.27
CA THR A 368 -3.99 21.21 3.56
C THR A 368 -2.53 20.77 3.69
N ALA A 369 -1.58 21.32 2.94
CA ALA A 369 -0.14 21.06 3.05
C ALA A 369 0.58 21.91 4.12
N ALA A 370 0.01 23.05 4.54
CA ALA A 370 0.42 23.77 5.73
C ALA A 370 -0.12 23.09 7.01
N VAL A 371 -1.20 22.31 6.87
CA VAL A 371 -1.86 21.57 7.95
C VAL A 371 -1.39 20.11 8.04
N LEU A 372 -1.10 19.46 6.91
CA LEU A 372 -0.29 18.25 6.74
C LEU A 372 1.15 18.70 6.50
N VAL A 373 2.04 18.90 7.45
CA VAL A 373 2.23 18.22 8.72
C VAL A 373 3.43 18.98 9.32
N PRO A 374 3.33 19.68 10.46
CA PRO A 374 4.50 19.77 11.33
C PRO A 374 4.84 18.32 11.72
N VAL A 375 6.09 17.89 11.53
CA VAL A 375 6.56 16.49 11.70
C VAL A 375 5.89 15.64 12.79
N PRO A 376 5.52 16.16 13.97
CA PRO A 376 4.64 15.45 14.91
C PRO A 376 3.39 14.81 14.28
N LYS A 377 2.68 15.44 13.33
CA LYS A 377 1.47 14.86 12.73
C LYS A 377 1.75 13.68 11.80
N ALA A 378 2.87 13.66 11.04
CA ALA A 378 3.24 12.51 10.21
C ALA A 378 3.62 11.34 11.10
N LEU A 379 4.29 11.62 12.22
CA LEU A 379 4.63 10.61 13.20
C LEU A 379 3.36 9.95 13.77
N TYR A 380 2.34 10.72 14.16
CA TYR A 380 1.06 10.15 14.63
C TYR A 380 0.35 9.32 13.55
N VAL A 381 0.29 9.81 12.30
CA VAL A 381 -0.31 9.05 11.19
C VAL A 381 0.47 7.76 10.94
N CYS A 382 1.81 7.81 10.97
CA CYS A 382 2.67 6.65 10.82
C CYS A 382 2.47 5.64 11.96
N ILE A 383 2.41 6.11 13.21
CA ILE A 383 2.14 5.28 14.39
C ILE A 383 0.76 4.61 14.28
N ALA A 384 -0.28 5.36 13.92
CA ALA A 384 -1.62 4.82 13.76
C ALA A 384 -1.71 3.79 12.62
N ALA A 385 -1.10 4.09 11.48
CA ALA A 385 -1.01 3.16 10.35
C ALA A 385 -0.25 1.89 10.74
N ASN A 386 0.88 2.04 11.44
CA ASN A 386 1.71 0.93 11.90
C ASN A 386 0.96 0.04 12.90
N LEU A 387 0.25 0.65 13.86
CA LEU A 387 -0.58 -0.09 14.81
C LEU A 387 -1.70 -0.87 14.09
N LEU A 388 -2.37 -0.25 13.12
CA LEU A 388 -3.41 -0.89 12.33
C LEU A 388 -2.87 -2.06 11.50
N THR A 389 -1.72 -1.89 10.85
CA THR A 389 -1.07 -2.97 10.09
C THR A 389 -0.58 -4.08 11.01
N HIS A 390 -0.10 -3.74 12.20
CA HIS A 390 0.34 -4.71 13.20
C HIS A 390 -0.84 -5.58 13.68
N ILE A 391 -1.95 -4.97 14.09
CA ILE A 391 -3.17 -5.68 14.49
C ILE A 391 -3.67 -6.55 13.33
N SER A 392 -3.69 -6.01 12.11
CA SER A 392 -4.05 -6.77 10.91
C SER A 392 -3.13 -7.99 10.72
N SER A 393 -1.82 -7.83 10.90
CA SER A 393 -0.86 -8.93 10.80
C SER A 393 -1.12 -10.01 11.87
N MET A 394 -1.48 -9.64 13.10
CA MET A 394 -1.83 -10.60 14.17
C MET A 394 -3.09 -11.39 13.84
N ILE A 395 -4.11 -10.73 13.29
CA ILE A 395 -5.36 -11.37 12.87
C ILE A 395 -5.10 -12.32 11.71
N PHE A 396 -4.36 -11.89 10.69
CA PHE A 396 -4.04 -12.74 9.54
C PHE A 396 -3.13 -13.91 9.92
N ALA A 397 -2.18 -13.73 10.84
CA ALA A 397 -1.39 -14.81 11.43
C ALA A 397 -2.31 -15.86 12.06
N PHE A 398 -3.28 -15.43 12.87
CA PHE A 398 -4.26 -16.31 13.50
C PHE A 398 -5.06 -17.11 12.47
N ILE A 399 -5.54 -16.44 11.42
CA ILE A 399 -6.26 -17.08 10.31
C ILE A 399 -5.34 -18.09 9.58
N CYS A 400 -4.07 -17.77 9.35
CA CYS A 400 -3.10 -18.71 8.78
C CYS A 400 -2.97 -19.97 9.64
N ILE A 401 -2.87 -19.84 10.97
CA ILE A 401 -2.74 -20.96 11.91
C ILE A 401 -3.98 -21.86 11.90
N LEU A 402 -5.17 -21.27 11.90
CA LEU A 402 -6.42 -22.03 11.79
C LEU A 402 -6.50 -22.82 10.48
N ASN A 403 -5.85 -22.33 9.42
CA ASN A 403 -5.73 -23.06 8.17
C ASN A 403 -4.62 -24.13 8.20
N PHE A 404 -3.49 -23.90 8.90
CA PHE A 404 -2.43 -24.91 9.07
C PHE A 404 -2.91 -26.14 9.83
N ARG A 405 -3.76 -25.97 10.87
CA ARG A 405 -4.36 -27.10 11.58
C ARG A 405 -5.20 -28.02 10.71
N LYS A 406 -5.59 -27.55 9.51
CA LYS A 406 -6.30 -28.38 8.52
C LYS A 406 -5.34 -29.19 7.64
N GLY A 407 -4.03 -29.17 7.95
CA GLY A 407 -2.96 -29.89 7.28
C GLY A 407 -2.74 -29.38 5.87
N LEU A 408 -2.21 -28.16 5.69
CA LEU A 408 -2.00 -27.64 4.34
C LEU A 408 -0.84 -28.38 3.67
N LYS A 409 0.29 -28.50 4.36
CA LYS A 409 1.40 -29.37 3.94
C LYS A 409 0.98 -30.81 3.79
N GLU A 410 0.24 -31.35 4.76
CA GLU A 410 -0.28 -32.71 4.66
C GLU A 410 -1.29 -32.88 3.53
N LYS A 411 -2.06 -31.89 3.11
CA LYS A 411 -3.02 -32.06 2.00
C LYS A 411 -2.37 -31.88 0.64
N ILE A 412 -1.35 -31.03 0.55
CA ILE A 412 -0.62 -30.77 -0.69
C ILE A 412 0.46 -31.84 -0.92
N PHE A 413 1.10 -32.32 0.15
CA PHE A 413 2.22 -33.27 0.11
C PHE A 413 1.94 -34.63 0.77
N ASN A 414 0.73 -34.94 1.26
CA ASN A 414 0.51 -36.31 1.75
C ASN A 414 0.76 -37.33 0.64
N ASN A 415 1.31 -38.44 1.09
CA ASN A 415 1.49 -39.73 0.45
C ASN A 415 0.28 -40.27 -0.33
N ARG A 416 -0.86 -39.58 -0.46
CA ARG A 416 -1.88 -39.97 -1.46
C ARG A 416 -1.51 -39.56 -2.86
N LEU A 417 -0.86 -38.40 -3.07
CA LEU A 417 -0.27 -38.14 -4.39
C LEU A 417 0.86 -39.12 -4.66
N ASP A 418 1.69 -39.40 -3.67
CA ASP A 418 2.80 -40.34 -3.83
C ASP A 418 2.33 -41.78 -4.00
N LYS A 419 1.31 -42.25 -3.26
CA LYS A 419 0.66 -43.56 -3.47
C LYS A 419 -0.13 -43.62 -4.77
N TRP A 420 -0.78 -42.53 -5.18
CA TRP A 420 -1.52 -42.48 -6.44
C TRP A 420 -0.55 -42.44 -7.64
N PHE A 421 0.53 -41.66 -7.55
CA PHE A 421 1.62 -41.67 -8.53
C PHE A 421 2.30 -43.04 -8.56
N GLN A 422 2.65 -43.63 -7.41
CA GLN A 422 3.23 -44.98 -7.37
C GLN A 422 2.26 -46.07 -7.87
N GLN A 423 0.95 -45.98 -7.58
CA GLN A 423 -0.04 -46.91 -8.15
C GLN A 423 -0.16 -46.76 -9.66
N ARG A 424 -0.16 -45.53 -10.19
CA ARG A 424 -0.22 -45.31 -11.63
C ARG A 424 1.07 -45.66 -12.33
N TRP A 425 2.21 -45.35 -11.73
CA TRP A 425 3.54 -45.67 -12.27
C TRP A 425 3.72 -47.19 -12.34
N SER A 426 3.44 -47.92 -11.25
CA SER A 426 3.47 -49.39 -11.25
C SER A 426 2.44 -50.03 -12.19
N SER A 427 1.29 -49.38 -12.43
CA SER A 427 0.31 -49.85 -13.42
C SER A 427 0.71 -49.55 -14.87
N ALA A 428 1.48 -48.49 -15.10
CA ALA A 428 2.03 -48.16 -16.41
C ALA A 428 3.22 -49.08 -16.75
N GLU A 429 4.07 -49.37 -15.77
CA GLU A 429 5.19 -50.32 -15.88
C GLU A 429 4.69 -51.74 -16.21
N LYS A 430 3.54 -52.16 -15.67
CA LYS A 430 2.89 -53.43 -16.01
C LYS A 430 2.25 -53.47 -17.40
N LYS A 431 2.06 -52.32 -18.07
CA LYS A 431 1.48 -52.26 -19.43
C LYS A 431 2.52 -52.13 -20.52
N VAL A 432 3.78 -51.87 -20.17
CA VAL A 432 4.90 -52.03 -21.08
C VAL A 432 5.40 -53.46 -20.93
N ASP A 433 4.62 -54.40 -21.45
CA ASP A 433 5.09 -55.77 -21.60
C ASP A 433 6.21 -55.75 -22.66
N VAL A 434 7.43 -56.04 -22.22
CA VAL A 434 8.67 -56.01 -23.02
C VAL A 434 8.71 -57.17 -24.03
N SER A 435 7.59 -57.84 -24.28
CA SER A 435 7.45 -58.92 -25.26
C SER A 435 7.08 -58.43 -26.67
N GLU A 436 6.81 -57.12 -26.85
CA GLU A 436 6.51 -56.49 -28.14
C GLU A 436 7.54 -55.46 -28.63
N ILE A 437 8.74 -55.43 -28.04
CA ILE A 437 9.93 -54.77 -28.61
C ILE A 437 10.93 -55.85 -28.98
#